data_AF-A0A3D1SL35-F1
#
_entry.id   AF-A0A3D1SL35-F1
#
_cell.length_a   1.000
_cell.length_b   1.000
_cell.length_c   1.000
_cell.angle_alpha   90.00
_cell.angle_beta   90.00
_cell.angle_gamma   90.00
#
_symmetry.space_group_name_H-M   'P 1'
#
loop_
_entity.id
_entity.type
_entity.pdbx_description
1 polymer ?
#
loop_
_entity_poly.entity_id
_entity_poly.type
_entity_poly.pdbx_seq_one_letter_code
_entity_poly.pdbx_strand_id
1 'polypeptide(L)'
;MDWSTMMYWQFTPYVFPVILAVAISAALAIFALRRRPTPGATSFSLLMFAVAEWALGYALELVSPGLPAKLFWDNVSWLGAVVTPAAWFAFTLAYTDRGRWLTRRNVAILTIEPLIILLLVWTNPLHGLVNSHVALNTKGPFSALVFTYGAAFWVDIAYSYLLLLSGAFFIVSLIHSFIRSTSLY
;
A
#
# COMPACT_ATOMS: atom_id res chain seq x y z
N MET A 1 -16.66 -42.12 -9.54
CA MET A 1 -16.81 -41.21 -8.39
C MET A 1 -15.40 -40.88 -7.94
N ASP A 2 -14.89 -39.76 -8.45
CA ASP A 2 -13.48 -39.42 -8.43
C ASP A 2 -13.19 -38.64 -7.13
N TRP A 3 -12.51 -39.27 -6.17
CA TRP A 3 -12.18 -38.69 -4.86
C TRP A 3 -10.95 -37.77 -4.92
N SER A 4 -10.55 -37.33 -6.12
CA SER A 4 -9.35 -36.52 -6.37
C SER A 4 -9.57 -35.01 -6.23
N THR A 5 -10.76 -34.53 -5.86
CA THR A 5 -10.95 -33.15 -5.39
C THR A 5 -10.46 -33.00 -3.95
N MET A 6 -9.21 -33.40 -3.68
CA MET A 6 -8.51 -32.91 -2.51
C MET A 6 -8.37 -31.41 -2.68
N MET A 7 -8.90 -30.64 -1.73
CA MET A 7 -8.55 -29.23 -1.56
C MET A 7 -7.02 -29.13 -1.56
N TYR A 8 -6.44 -28.75 -2.69
CA TYR A 8 -5.04 -28.39 -2.77
C TYR A 8 -4.90 -27.11 -1.96
N TRP A 9 -4.68 -27.25 -0.65
CA TRP A 9 -4.03 -26.21 0.13
C TRP A 9 -2.69 -25.98 -0.54
N GLN A 10 -2.62 -24.99 -1.44
CA GLN A 10 -1.38 -24.58 -2.05
C GLN A 10 -0.53 -24.01 -0.92
N PHE A 11 0.35 -24.86 -0.39
CA PHE A 11 1.32 -24.47 0.61
C PHE A 11 2.16 -23.37 -0.04
N THR A 12 1.95 -22.14 0.40
CA THR A 12 2.56 -20.95 -0.17
C THR A 12 3.50 -20.41 0.90
N PRO A 13 4.76 -20.88 0.99
CA PRO A 13 5.70 -20.44 2.03
C PRO A 13 5.85 -18.92 2.11
N TYR A 14 5.54 -18.20 1.03
CA TYR A 14 5.52 -16.74 0.95
C TYR A 14 4.49 -16.07 1.87
N VAL A 15 3.47 -16.78 2.35
CA VAL A 15 2.46 -16.21 3.25
C VAL A 15 3.05 -15.91 4.63
N PHE A 16 3.98 -16.72 5.14
CA PHE A 16 4.59 -16.52 6.45
C PHE A 16 5.29 -15.16 6.63
N PRO A 17 6.20 -14.73 5.72
CA PRO A 17 6.80 -13.40 5.83
C PRO A 17 5.77 -12.28 5.65
N VAL A 18 4.72 -12.47 4.85
CA VAL A 18 3.66 -11.46 4.66
C VAL A 18 2.83 -11.31 5.95
N ILE A 19 2.43 -12.42 6.59
CA ILE A 19 1.72 -12.38 7.88
C ILE A 19 2.58 -11.74 8.97
N LEU A 20 3.89 -12.01 8.98
CA LEU A 20 4.81 -11.32 9.87
C LEU A 20 4.84 -9.81 9.60
N ALA A 21 4.86 -9.40 8.33
CA ALA A 21 4.79 -7.99 7.95
C ALA A 21 3.48 -7.32 8.39
N VAL A 22 2.33 -8.03 8.29
CA VAL A 22 1.03 -7.57 8.82
C VAL A 22 1.14 -7.32 10.33
N ALA A 23 1.66 -8.30 11.07
CA ALA A 23 1.77 -8.21 12.53
C ALA A 23 2.69 -7.06 12.97
N ILE A 24 3.86 -6.93 12.34
CA ILE A 24 4.82 -5.85 12.65
C ILE A 24 4.21 -4.49 12.30
N SER A 25 3.61 -4.35 11.13
CA SER A 25 3.03 -3.06 10.68
C SER A 25 1.87 -2.66 11.58
N ALA A 26 0.97 -3.59 11.94
CA ALA A 26 -0.11 -3.33 12.89
C ALA A 26 0.42 -2.95 14.28
N ALA A 27 1.46 -3.62 14.76
CA ALA A 27 2.10 -3.29 16.04
C ALA A 27 2.72 -1.89 16.03
N LEU A 28 3.43 -1.51 14.96
CA LEU A 28 3.99 -0.17 14.77
C LEU A 28 2.89 0.90 14.68
N ALA A 29 1.80 0.61 13.98
CA ALA A 29 0.66 1.50 13.88
C ALA A 29 0.05 1.79 15.26
N ILE A 30 -0.22 0.75 16.07
CA ILE A 30 -0.76 0.87 17.42
C ILE A 30 0.23 1.59 18.35
N PHE A 31 1.53 1.25 18.27
CA PHE A 31 2.56 1.90 19.06
C PHE A 31 2.63 3.40 18.79
N ALA A 32 2.59 3.81 17.51
CA ALA A 32 2.58 5.21 17.12
C ALA A 32 1.30 5.93 17.59
N LEU A 33 0.14 5.28 17.56
CA LEU A 33 -1.09 5.83 18.14
C LEU A 33 -1.00 6.04 19.65
N ARG A 34 -0.14 5.34 20.37
CA ARG A 34 0.09 5.57 21.81
C ARG A 34 1.03 6.75 22.05
N ARG A 35 1.72 7.24 21.01
CA ARG A 35 2.66 8.37 21.05
C ARG A 35 2.22 9.56 20.18
N ARG A 36 0.90 9.77 20.02
CA ARG A 36 0.34 10.87 19.18
C ARG A 36 0.89 12.27 19.46
N PRO A 37 1.31 12.65 20.69
CA PRO A 37 1.88 13.97 20.92
C PRO A 37 3.16 14.24 20.12
N THR A 38 3.85 13.21 19.63
CA THR A 38 5.05 13.35 18.80
C THR A 38 4.68 13.77 17.38
N PRO A 39 5.36 14.78 16.79
CA PRO A 39 5.17 15.17 15.39
C PRO A 39 5.28 13.97 14.45
N GLY A 40 4.32 13.85 13.52
CA GLY A 40 4.28 12.76 12.54
C GLY A 40 3.73 11.42 13.04
N ALA A 41 3.52 11.22 14.35
CA ALA A 41 3.05 9.94 14.90
C ALA A 41 1.69 9.49 14.32
N THR A 42 0.75 10.43 14.11
CA THR A 42 -0.56 10.11 13.52
C THR A 42 -0.44 9.69 12.05
N SER A 43 0.32 10.42 11.24
CA SER A 43 0.52 10.09 9.82
C SER A 43 1.32 8.80 9.64
N PHE A 44 2.32 8.56 10.49
CA PHE A 44 3.06 7.31 10.53
C PHE A 44 2.16 6.13 10.88
N SER A 45 1.26 6.32 11.86
CA SER A 45 0.31 5.28 12.22
C SER A 45 -0.63 4.94 11.06
N LEU A 46 -1.17 5.96 10.37
CA LEU A 46 -2.01 5.76 9.19
C LEU A 46 -1.25 4.99 8.09
N LEU A 47 0.00 5.37 7.84
CA LEU A 47 0.88 4.66 6.91
C LEU A 47 1.04 3.18 7.29
N MET A 48 1.35 2.90 8.56
CA MET A 48 1.54 1.53 9.03
C MET A 48 0.23 0.71 9.03
N PHE A 49 -0.92 1.34 9.27
CA PHE A 49 -2.23 0.69 9.08
C PHE A 49 -2.49 0.35 7.61
N ALA A 50 -2.20 1.29 6.69
CA ALA A 50 -2.36 1.06 5.26
C ALA A 50 -1.45 -0.09 4.77
N VAL A 51 -0.20 -0.14 5.24
CA VAL A 51 0.72 -1.24 4.92
C VAL A 51 0.25 -2.57 5.50
N ALA A 52 -0.27 -2.56 6.74
CA ALA A 52 -0.81 -3.77 7.37
C ALA A 52 -2.04 -4.31 6.63
N GLU A 53 -2.95 -3.41 6.24
CA GLU A 53 -4.14 -3.75 5.46
C GLU A 53 -3.75 -4.29 4.08
N TRP A 54 -2.84 -3.61 3.38
CA TRP A 54 -2.37 -4.04 2.06
C TRP A 54 -1.74 -5.43 2.12
N ALA A 55 -0.84 -5.65 3.08
CA ALA A 55 -0.18 -6.94 3.29
C ALA A 55 -1.19 -8.04 3.68
N LEU A 56 -2.25 -7.71 4.42
CA LEU A 56 -3.30 -8.65 4.78
C LEU A 56 -4.13 -9.05 3.56
N GLY A 57 -4.55 -8.08 2.73
CA GLY A 57 -5.24 -8.35 1.46
C GLY A 57 -4.41 -9.27 0.56
N TYR A 58 -3.11 -8.98 0.42
CA TYR A 58 -2.20 -9.82 -0.36
C TYR A 58 -2.01 -11.23 0.24
N ALA A 59 -1.89 -11.36 1.56
CA ALA A 59 -1.82 -12.67 2.20
C ALA A 59 -3.09 -13.51 1.94
N LEU A 60 -4.26 -12.87 2.01
CA LEU A 60 -5.55 -13.53 1.75
C LEU A 60 -5.73 -13.88 0.28
N GLU A 61 -5.24 -13.06 -0.65
CA GLU A 61 -5.15 -13.39 -2.07
C GLU A 61 -4.29 -14.64 -2.30
N LEU A 62 -3.10 -14.71 -1.70
CA LEU A 62 -2.19 -15.84 -1.89
C LEU A 62 -2.84 -17.18 -1.51
N VAL A 63 -3.54 -17.23 -0.38
CA VAL A 63 -4.19 -18.46 0.12
C VAL A 63 -5.56 -18.73 -0.51
N SER A 64 -6.13 -17.78 -1.25
CA SER A 64 -7.48 -17.92 -1.79
C SER A 64 -7.55 -18.84 -3.00
N PRO A 65 -8.58 -19.72 -3.08
CA PRO A 65 -8.75 -20.62 -4.21
C PRO A 65 -9.45 -19.94 -5.39
N GLY A 66 -8.89 -20.12 -6.59
CA GLY A 66 -9.52 -19.70 -7.84
C GLY A 66 -9.48 -18.20 -8.10
N LEU A 67 -9.87 -17.83 -9.32
CA LEU A 67 -9.73 -16.46 -9.83
C LEU A 67 -10.63 -15.46 -9.09
N PRO A 68 -11.93 -15.73 -8.83
CA PRO A 68 -12.81 -14.73 -8.22
C PRO A 68 -12.39 -14.36 -6.79
N ALA A 69 -11.98 -15.34 -5.97
CA ALA A 69 -11.57 -15.09 -4.60
C ALA A 69 -10.23 -14.33 -4.54
N LYS A 70 -9.26 -14.70 -5.40
CA LYS A 70 -7.99 -13.96 -5.52
C LYS A 70 -8.25 -12.51 -5.94
N LEU A 71 -9.04 -12.29 -6.98
CA LEU A 71 -9.38 -10.94 -7.44
C LEU A 71 -10.09 -10.10 -6.38
N PHE A 72 -10.97 -10.70 -5.58
CA PHE A 72 -11.64 -9.99 -4.49
C PHE A 72 -10.62 -9.48 -3.46
N TRP A 73 -9.69 -10.33 -3.02
CA TRP A 73 -8.69 -9.93 -2.03
C TRP A 73 -7.62 -8.99 -2.60
N ASP A 74 -7.27 -9.12 -3.88
CA ASP A 74 -6.47 -8.15 -4.61
C ASP A 74 -7.16 -6.77 -4.58
N ASN A 75 -8.44 -6.68 -4.94
CA ASN A 75 -9.23 -5.45 -4.88
C ASN A 75 -9.35 -4.85 -3.47
N VAL A 76 -9.38 -5.70 -2.43
CA VAL A 76 -9.32 -5.24 -1.03
C VAL A 76 -7.95 -4.63 -0.74
N SER A 77 -6.87 -5.31 -1.14
CA SER A 77 -5.48 -4.88 -0.93
C SER A 77 -5.16 -3.51 -1.55
N TRP A 78 -5.89 -3.13 -2.60
CA TRP A 78 -5.80 -1.80 -3.21
C TRP A 78 -6.10 -0.67 -2.22
N LEU A 79 -6.93 -0.90 -1.19
CA LEU A 79 -7.25 0.10 -0.16
C LEU A 79 -5.99 0.64 0.52
N GLY A 80 -5.15 -0.26 1.01
CA GLY A 80 -3.89 0.09 1.65
C GLY A 80 -2.83 0.53 0.63
N ALA A 81 -2.80 -0.06 -0.55
CA ALA A 81 -1.86 0.28 -1.61
C ALA A 81 -1.95 1.77 -2.00
N VAL A 82 -3.14 2.28 -2.30
CA VAL A 82 -3.32 3.68 -2.74
C VAL A 82 -3.17 4.70 -1.61
N VAL A 83 -3.44 4.29 -0.36
CA VAL A 83 -3.31 5.18 0.81
C VAL A 83 -1.85 5.31 1.23
N THR A 84 -1.02 4.29 1.00
CA THR A 84 0.37 4.22 1.46
C THR A 84 1.23 5.40 0.97
N PRO A 85 1.29 5.77 -0.32
CA PRO A 85 2.07 6.91 -0.80
C PRO A 85 1.63 8.25 -0.22
N ALA A 86 0.31 8.48 -0.10
CA ALA A 86 -0.25 9.69 0.49
C ALA A 86 0.07 9.81 1.98
N ALA A 87 -0.08 8.71 2.72
CA ALA A 87 0.25 8.64 4.15
C ALA A 87 1.76 8.79 4.39
N TRP A 88 2.61 8.21 3.53
CA TRP A 88 4.06 8.40 3.53
C TRP A 88 4.42 9.87 3.37
N PHE A 89 3.88 10.51 2.33
CA PHE A 89 4.16 11.92 2.08
C PHE A 89 3.71 12.80 3.26
N ALA A 90 2.52 12.57 3.79
CA ALA A 90 2.03 13.28 4.96
C ALA A 90 2.91 13.04 6.20
N PHE A 91 3.40 11.83 6.40
CA PHE A 91 4.37 11.52 7.44
C PHE A 91 5.67 12.31 7.24
N THR A 92 6.26 12.30 6.05
CA THR A 92 7.52 13.01 5.79
C THR A 92 7.41 14.51 6.01
N LEU A 93 6.28 15.14 5.63
CA LEU A 93 6.04 16.55 5.91
C LEU A 93 5.94 16.82 7.41
N ALA A 94 5.19 16.01 8.15
CA ALA A 94 5.06 16.17 9.59
C ALA A 94 6.38 15.91 10.34
N TYR A 95 7.17 14.94 9.89
CA TYR A 95 8.44 14.55 10.49
C TYR A 95 9.58 15.55 10.22
N THR A 96 9.50 16.30 9.12
CA THR A 96 10.52 17.28 8.71
C THR A 96 10.13 18.73 9.05
N ASP A 97 9.31 18.93 10.09
CA ASP A 97 8.78 20.22 10.55
C ASP A 97 8.03 21.04 9.48
N ARG A 98 7.54 20.37 8.44
CA ARG A 98 6.72 20.94 7.35
C ARG A 98 5.23 20.66 7.54
N GLY A 99 4.81 20.30 8.75
CA GLY A 99 3.41 19.99 9.10
C GLY A 99 2.41 21.10 8.75
N ARG A 100 2.85 22.36 8.65
CA ARG A 100 2.02 23.49 8.16
C ARG A 100 1.42 23.28 6.78
N TRP A 101 1.99 22.41 5.94
CA TRP A 101 1.46 22.09 4.62
C TRP A 101 0.33 21.05 4.67
N LEU A 102 0.12 20.36 5.80
CA LEU A 102 -0.96 19.40 6.02
C LEU A 102 -2.27 20.10 6.43
N THR A 103 -2.65 21.12 5.66
CA THR A 103 -3.96 21.76 5.81
C THR A 103 -5.07 20.79 5.37
N ARG A 104 -6.29 20.99 5.88
CA ARG A 104 -7.45 20.18 5.45
C ARG A 104 -7.62 20.15 3.93
N ARG A 105 -7.35 21.27 3.27
CA ARG A 105 -7.41 21.40 1.80
C ARG A 105 -6.37 20.51 1.12
N ASN A 106 -5.11 20.55 1.57
CA ASN A 106 -4.04 19.77 0.95
C ASN A 106 -4.20 18.27 1.23
N VAL A 107 -4.67 17.89 2.42
CA VAL A 107 -5.02 16.50 2.72
C VAL A 107 -6.17 16.03 1.81
N ALA A 108 -7.21 16.83 1.63
CA ALA A 108 -8.30 16.49 0.72
C ALA A 108 -7.77 16.27 -0.72
N ILE A 109 -6.90 17.16 -1.22
CA ILE A 109 -6.28 17.01 -2.54
C ILE A 109 -5.47 15.70 -2.64
N LEU A 110 -4.66 15.37 -1.61
CA LEU A 110 -3.89 14.12 -1.55
C LEU A 110 -4.78 12.87 -1.53
N THR A 111 -6.04 12.98 -1.13
CA THR A 111 -6.98 11.85 -1.10
C THR A 111 -7.83 11.71 -2.35
N ILE A 112 -7.88 12.72 -3.24
CA ILE A 112 -8.72 12.66 -4.45
C ILE A 112 -8.30 11.49 -5.35
N GLU A 113 -7.00 11.40 -5.64
CA GLU A 113 -6.48 10.37 -6.53
C GLU A 113 -6.68 8.96 -5.96
N PRO A 114 -6.33 8.65 -4.69
CA PRO A 114 -6.57 7.33 -4.11
C PRO A 114 -8.04 6.91 -4.13
N LEU A 115 -8.97 7.85 -3.88
CA LEU A 115 -10.41 7.57 -3.93
C LEU A 115 -10.88 7.26 -5.35
N ILE A 116 -10.38 7.98 -6.35
CA ILE A 116 -10.72 7.72 -7.76
C ILE A 116 -10.20 6.34 -8.17
N ILE A 117 -8.94 6.00 -7.84
CA ILE A 117 -8.37 4.69 -8.16
C ILE A 117 -9.14 3.57 -7.48
N LEU A 118 -9.50 3.73 -6.20
CA LEU A 118 -10.32 2.72 -5.51
C LEU A 118 -11.66 2.50 -6.20
N LEU A 119 -12.36 3.57 -6.59
CA LEU A 119 -13.60 3.43 -7.35
C LEU A 119 -13.36 2.66 -8.66
N LEU A 120 -12.31 3.03 -9.40
CA LEU A 120 -11.96 2.39 -10.67
C LEU A 120 -11.56 0.92 -10.53
N VAL A 121 -10.90 0.53 -9.43
CA VAL A 121 -10.55 -0.88 -9.12
C VAL A 121 -11.82 -1.70 -8.95
N TRP A 122 -12.76 -1.23 -8.14
CA TRP A 122 -14.00 -1.95 -7.85
C TRP A 122 -14.97 -1.96 -9.04
N THR A 123 -14.92 -0.94 -9.90
CA THR A 123 -15.70 -0.90 -11.16
C THR A 123 -14.94 -1.43 -12.37
N ASN A 124 -13.71 -1.95 -12.20
CA ASN A 124 -12.84 -2.34 -13.30
C ASN A 124 -13.46 -3.29 -14.33
N PRO A 125 -14.34 -4.26 -13.97
CA PRO A 125 -15.00 -5.12 -14.96
C PRO A 125 -15.80 -4.37 -16.03
N LEU A 126 -16.20 -3.11 -15.78
CA LEU A 126 -16.99 -2.30 -16.71
C LEU A 126 -16.14 -1.61 -17.79
N HIS A 127 -14.87 -1.34 -17.52
CA HIS A 127 -14.05 -0.43 -18.35
C HIS A 127 -12.60 -0.86 -18.55
N GLY A 128 -12.05 -1.76 -17.72
CA GLY A 128 -10.69 -2.28 -17.85
C GLY A 128 -9.59 -1.22 -17.74
N LEU A 129 -9.83 -0.14 -16.99
CA LEU A 129 -8.91 1.02 -16.90
C LEU A 129 -7.76 0.76 -15.93
N VAL A 130 -7.97 -0.06 -14.90
CA VAL A 130 -6.92 -0.46 -13.96
C VAL A 130 -6.23 -1.72 -14.49
N ASN A 131 -7.02 -2.75 -14.80
CA ASN A 131 -6.53 -4.00 -15.38
C ASN A 131 -7.35 -4.31 -16.64
N SER A 132 -6.72 -4.30 -17.81
CA SER A 132 -7.38 -4.60 -19.09
C SER A 132 -7.57 -6.10 -19.31
N HIS A 133 -6.72 -6.93 -18.70
CA HIS A 133 -6.82 -8.37 -18.72
C HIS A 133 -6.31 -8.96 -17.41
N VAL A 134 -7.03 -9.96 -16.89
CA VAL A 134 -6.65 -10.70 -15.68
C VAL A 134 -6.70 -12.19 -15.98
N ALA A 135 -5.63 -12.91 -15.66
CA ALA A 135 -5.57 -14.35 -15.78
C ALA A 135 -4.89 -14.99 -14.57
N LEU A 136 -5.16 -16.28 -14.36
CA LEU A 136 -4.35 -17.10 -13.46
C LEU A 136 -3.21 -17.75 -14.24
N ASN A 137 -1.99 -17.55 -13.76
CA ASN A 137 -0.88 -18.39 -14.14
C ASN A 137 -0.79 -19.56 -13.17
N THR A 138 -1.11 -20.76 -13.66
CA THR A 138 -1.05 -22.02 -12.91
C THR A 138 0.17 -22.86 -13.24
N LYS A 139 1.09 -22.35 -14.07
CA LYS A 139 2.30 -23.07 -14.49
C LYS A 139 3.40 -23.12 -13.43
N GLY A 140 3.27 -22.31 -12.37
CA GLY A 140 4.22 -22.23 -11.26
C GLY A 140 3.85 -23.09 -10.06
N PRO A 141 4.67 -23.06 -8.98
CA PRO A 141 4.41 -23.80 -7.74
C PRO A 141 3.14 -23.34 -6.99
N PHE A 142 2.60 -22.17 -7.36
CA PHE A 142 1.32 -21.65 -6.86
C PHE A 142 0.58 -20.93 -8.00
N SER A 143 -0.73 -20.75 -7.83
CA SER A 143 -1.55 -19.97 -8.77
C SER A 143 -1.44 -18.48 -8.49
N ALA A 144 -0.86 -17.74 -9.42
CA ALA A 144 -0.64 -16.30 -9.32
C ALA A 144 -1.56 -15.51 -10.27
N LEU A 145 -2.03 -14.34 -9.83
CA LEU A 145 -2.68 -13.38 -10.72
C LEU A 145 -1.65 -12.79 -11.68
N VAL A 146 -2.01 -12.69 -12.95
CA VAL A 146 -1.25 -11.98 -13.97
C VAL A 146 -2.15 -10.93 -14.60
N PHE A 147 -1.67 -9.69 -14.55
CA PHE A 147 -2.38 -8.52 -15.01
C PHE A 147 -1.76 -7.97 -16.30
N THR A 148 -2.62 -7.49 -17.19
CA THR A 148 -2.24 -6.46 -18.16
C THR A 148 -2.79 -5.14 -17.64
N TYR A 149 -1.90 -4.23 -17.28
CA TYR A 149 -2.26 -2.97 -16.64
C TYR A 149 -2.81 -1.95 -17.64
N GLY A 150 -3.92 -1.31 -17.27
CA GLY A 150 -4.55 -0.23 -18.02
C GLY A 150 -3.99 1.15 -17.67
N ALA A 151 -4.57 2.19 -18.28
CA ALA A 151 -4.08 3.56 -18.12
C ALA A 151 -4.18 4.10 -16.67
N ALA A 152 -5.24 3.78 -15.93
CA ALA A 152 -5.44 4.27 -14.57
C ALA A 152 -4.37 3.71 -13.60
N PHE A 153 -3.92 2.47 -13.82
CA PHE A 153 -2.80 1.90 -13.06
C PHE A 153 -1.53 2.74 -13.23
N TRP A 154 -1.20 3.17 -14.45
CA TRP A 154 -0.01 3.98 -14.68
C TRP A 154 -0.12 5.39 -14.10
N VAL A 155 -1.33 5.95 -14.02
CA VAL A 155 -1.59 7.21 -13.31
C VAL A 155 -1.31 7.06 -11.82
N ASP A 156 -1.82 5.99 -11.19
CA ASP A 156 -1.55 5.66 -9.77
C ASP A 156 -0.05 5.47 -9.52
N ILE A 157 0.65 4.74 -10.39
CA ILE A 157 2.11 4.59 -10.30
C ILE A 157 2.81 5.95 -10.39
N ALA A 158 2.47 6.79 -11.36
CA ALA A 158 3.10 8.10 -11.49
C ALA A 158 2.86 8.97 -10.24
N TYR A 159 1.62 9.02 -9.75
CA TYR A 159 1.24 9.73 -8.53
C TYR A 159 2.01 9.22 -7.31
N SER A 160 2.00 7.91 -7.10
CA SER A 160 2.67 7.23 -5.99
C SER A 160 4.16 7.52 -5.97
N TYR A 161 4.85 7.37 -7.10
CA TYR A 161 6.28 7.62 -7.19
C TYR A 161 6.63 9.10 -6.98
N LEU A 162 5.80 10.04 -7.47
CA LEU A 162 5.99 11.46 -7.20
C LEU A 162 5.94 11.75 -5.69
N LEU A 163 4.98 11.16 -4.96
CA LEU A 163 4.87 11.31 -3.52
C LEU A 163 6.01 10.65 -2.75
N LEU A 164 6.40 9.43 -3.14
CA LEU A 164 7.51 8.71 -2.54
C LEU A 164 8.82 9.49 -2.69
N LEU A 165 9.13 9.94 -3.91
CA LEU A 165 10.33 10.72 -4.22
C LEU A 165 10.34 12.07 -3.51
N SER A 166 9.20 12.77 -3.48
CA SER A 166 9.08 14.06 -2.77
C SER A 166 9.28 13.89 -1.26
N GLY A 167 8.71 12.83 -0.67
CA GLY A 167 8.90 12.52 0.74
C GLY A 167 10.35 12.15 1.07
N ALA A 168 10.98 11.32 0.23
CA ALA A 168 12.39 10.97 0.35
C ALA A 168 13.29 12.20 0.27
N PHE A 169 13.03 13.10 -0.69
CA PHE A 169 13.73 14.37 -0.82
C PHE A 169 13.66 15.21 0.47
N PHE A 170 12.48 15.32 1.10
CA PHE A 170 12.36 16.06 2.35
C PHE A 170 13.16 15.45 3.49
N ILE A 171 13.16 14.13 3.63
CA ILE A 171 13.99 13.43 4.63
C ILE A 171 15.48 13.68 4.38
N VAL A 172 15.94 13.52 3.14
CA VAL A 172 17.36 13.76 2.78
C VAL A 172 17.75 15.23 3.06
N SER A 173 16.87 16.18 2.72
CA SER A 173 17.11 17.61 3.00
C SER A 173 17.26 17.91 4.49
N LEU A 174 16.49 17.22 5.34
CA LEU A 174 16.58 17.35 6.80
C LEU A 174 17.92 16.81 7.30
N ILE A 175 18.32 15.61 6.86
CA ILE A 175 19.60 14.99 7.25
C ILE A 175 20.78 15.88 6.86
N HIS A 176 20.77 16.41 5.63
CA HIS A 176 21.82 17.34 5.16
C HIS A 176 21.89 18.62 6.00
N SER A 177 20.74 19.13 6.45
CA SER A 177 20.69 20.31 7.34
C SER A 177 21.36 20.04 8.68
N PHE A 178 21.13 18.85 9.27
CA PHE A 178 21.76 18.49 10.54
C PHE A 178 23.28 18.33 10.41
N ILE A 179 23.75 17.62 9.38
CA ILE A 179 25.20 17.41 9.16
C ILE A 179 25.95 18.75 9.01
N ARG A 180 25.38 19.71 8.27
CA ARG A 180 25.98 21.04 8.11
C ARG A 180 26.04 21.84 9.42
N SER A 181 25.03 21.69 10.29
CA SER A 181 25.01 22.38 11.58
C SER A 181 26.04 21.84 12.57
N THR A 182 26.33 20.54 12.55
CA THR A 182 27.35 19.91 13.41
C THR A 182 28.78 20.27 12.99
N SER A 183 29.00 20.59 11.71
CA SER A 183 30.31 21.04 11.20
C SER A 183 30.69 22.47 11.60
N LEU A 184 29.78 23.23 12.22
CA LEU A 184 29.98 24.63 12.62
C LEU A 184 30.26 24.80 14.12
N TYR A 185 30.37 23.70 14.87
CA TYR A 185 30.78 23.63 16.28
C TYR A 185 32.05 22.80 16.40
#